data_AF-A0A8E0WKZ2-F1
#
_entry.id   AF-A0A8E0WKZ2-F1
#
_cell.length_a   1.000
_cell.length_b   1.000
_cell.length_c   1.000
_cell.angle_alpha   90.00
_cell.angle_beta   90.00
_cell.angle_gamma   90.00
#
_symmetry.space_group_name_H-M   'P 1'
#
loop_
_entity.id
_entity.type
_entity.pdbx_description
1 polymer ?
#
loop_
_entity_poly.entity_id
_entity_poly.type
_entity_poly.pdbx_seq_one_letter_code
_entity_poly.pdbx_strand_id
1 'polypeptide(L)'
;MIVEFANQLREKGVKVQEAIIESSKLRLRPILVTTLAAVAGALPLVFADGADAAVRNSIGFVIVGGLSIGTIFTIFVIPVIYQTFKKD
;
A
#
# COMPACT_ATOMS: atom_id res chain seq x y z
N MET A 1 -7.12 -10.21 -7.42
CA MET A 1 -5.92 -9.69 -6.69
C MET A 1 -4.74 -9.49 -7.64
N ILE A 2 -3.59 -8.90 -7.23
CA ILE A 2 -2.42 -8.63 -8.12
C ILE A 2 -2.01 -9.88 -8.91
N VAL A 3 -2.03 -11.04 -8.23
CA VAL A 3 -1.71 -12.35 -8.81
C VAL A 3 -2.68 -12.75 -9.93
N GLU A 4 -3.94 -12.37 -9.81
CA GLU A 4 -5.02 -12.67 -10.74
C GLU A 4 -4.90 -11.82 -12.01
N PHE A 5 -4.58 -10.53 -11.87
CA PHE A 5 -4.31 -9.66 -13.02
C PHE A 5 -3.01 -10.05 -13.73
N ALA A 6 -1.99 -10.43 -12.95
CA ALA A 6 -0.76 -10.98 -13.50
C ALA A 6 -1.01 -12.32 -14.23
N ASN A 7 -1.88 -13.19 -13.72
CA ASN A 7 -2.28 -14.41 -14.42
C ASN A 7 -3.08 -14.12 -15.70
N GLN A 8 -4.02 -13.18 -15.68
CA GLN A 8 -4.76 -12.76 -16.89
C GLN A 8 -3.83 -12.18 -17.98
N LEU A 9 -2.81 -11.42 -17.59
CA LEU A 9 -1.81 -10.91 -18.54
C LEU A 9 -0.91 -12.02 -19.07
N ARG A 10 -0.58 -13.02 -18.24
CA ARG A 10 0.16 -14.20 -18.69
C ARG A 10 -0.64 -15.07 -19.66
N GLU A 11 -1.96 -15.22 -19.45
CA GLU A 11 -2.85 -15.92 -20.40
C GLU A 11 -2.87 -15.22 -21.78
N LYS A 12 -2.58 -13.92 -21.81
CA LYS A 12 -2.41 -13.13 -23.04
C LYS A 12 -0.99 -13.21 -23.63
N GLY A 13 -0.11 -14.05 -23.08
CA GLY A 13 1.26 -14.24 -23.56
C GLY A 13 2.27 -13.19 -23.06
N VAL A 14 1.89 -12.30 -22.15
CA VAL A 14 2.78 -11.26 -21.62
C VAL A 14 3.83 -11.88 -20.69
N LYS A 15 5.08 -11.43 -20.80
CA LYS A 15 6.17 -11.88 -19.94
C LYS A 15 5.83 -11.59 -18.47
N VAL A 16 6.16 -12.53 -17.60
CA VAL A 16 5.87 -12.48 -16.16
C VAL A 16 6.25 -11.14 -15.54
N GLN A 17 7.46 -10.64 -15.81
CA GLN A 17 7.94 -9.36 -15.26
C GLN A 17 7.06 -8.19 -15.67
N GLU A 18 6.67 -8.14 -16.95
CA GLU A 18 5.88 -7.07 -17.52
C GLU A 18 4.44 -7.11 -16.99
N ALA A 19 3.88 -8.31 -16.86
CA ALA A 19 2.56 -8.55 -16.26
C ALA A 19 2.48 -8.09 -14.80
N ILE A 20 3.54 -8.30 -14.01
CA ILE A 20 3.60 -7.85 -12.62
C ILE A 20 3.71 -6.33 -12.55
N ILE A 21 4.56 -5.73 -13.39
CA ILE A 21 4.75 -4.27 -13.40
C ILE A 21 3.44 -3.56 -13.77
N GLU A 22 2.73 -4.03 -14.80
CA GLU A 22 1.42 -3.50 -15.16
C GLU A 22 0.39 -3.69 -14.03
N SER A 23 0.31 -4.88 -13.46
CA SER A 23 -0.61 -5.20 -12.36
C SER A 23 -0.35 -4.31 -11.13
N SER A 24 0.92 -4.09 -10.78
CA SER A 24 1.34 -3.23 -9.69
C SER A 24 1.00 -1.76 -9.99
N LYS A 25 1.25 -1.26 -11.20
CA LYS A 25 0.90 0.11 -11.61
C LYS A 25 -0.61 0.38 -11.52
N LEU A 26 -1.44 -0.55 -11.98
CA LEU A 26 -2.90 -0.43 -11.93
C LEU A 26 -3.43 -0.33 -10.49
N ARG A 27 -2.75 -0.95 -9.53
CA ARG A 27 -3.16 -0.92 -8.12
C ARG A 27 -2.48 0.15 -7.28
N LEU A 28 -1.33 0.67 -7.72
CA LEU A 28 -0.59 1.72 -7.03
C LEU A 28 -1.47 2.96 -6.79
N ARG A 29 -2.22 3.37 -7.81
CA ARG A 29 -3.17 4.49 -7.73
C ARG A 29 -4.25 4.26 -6.66
N PRO A 30 -5.03 3.16 -6.71
CA PRO A 30 -5.97 2.82 -5.64
C PRO A 30 -5.36 2.77 -4.24
N ILE A 31 -4.23 2.06 -4.06
CA ILE A 31 -3.58 1.88 -2.75
C ILE A 31 -3.17 3.22 -2.14
N LEU A 32 -2.59 4.12 -2.96
CA LEU A 32 -2.23 5.46 -2.52
C LEU A 32 -3.46 6.26 -2.11
N VAL A 33 -4.53 6.25 -2.90
CA VAL A 33 -5.77 6.97 -2.57
C VAL A 33 -6.38 6.49 -1.26
N THR A 34 -6.45 5.17 -1.02
CA THR A 34 -7.00 4.63 0.22
C THR A 34 -6.13 4.99 1.43
N THR A 35 -4.80 4.89 1.28
CA THR A 35 -3.85 5.26 2.34
C THR A 35 -3.95 6.75 2.66
N LEU A 36 -3.96 7.60 1.64
CA LEU A 36 -4.08 9.05 1.79
C LEU A 36 -5.40 9.45 2.43
N ALA A 37 -6.51 8.83 2.04
CA ALA A 37 -7.81 9.08 2.66
C ALA A 37 -7.83 8.69 4.14
N ALA A 38 -7.24 7.54 4.49
CA ALA A 38 -7.14 7.09 5.88
C ALA A 38 -6.23 7.99 6.72
N VAL A 39 -5.08 8.40 6.17
CA VAL A 39 -4.17 9.35 6.83
C VAL A 39 -4.87 10.70 7.02
N ALA A 40 -5.52 11.23 5.98
CA ALA A 40 -6.26 12.49 6.06
C ALA A 40 -7.38 12.44 7.11
N GLY A 41 -8.10 11.32 7.22
CA GLY A 41 -9.11 11.10 8.26
C GLY A 41 -8.53 10.95 9.66
N ALA A 42 -7.27 10.53 9.80
CA ALA A 42 -6.55 10.42 11.06
C ALA A 42 -5.82 11.71 11.47
N LEU A 43 -5.63 12.69 10.57
CA LEU A 43 -4.97 13.97 10.90
C LEU A 43 -5.63 14.70 12.09
N PRO A 44 -6.98 14.78 12.22
CA PRO A 44 -7.60 15.45 13.36
C PRO A 44 -7.34 14.76 14.70
N LEU A 45 -6.96 13.48 14.70
CA LEU A 45 -6.54 12.76 15.91
C LEU A 45 -5.12 13.13 16.33
N VAL A 46 -4.27 13.54 15.38
CA VAL A 46 -2.87 13.95 15.61
C VAL A 46 -2.77 15.40 16.08
N PHE A 47 -3.67 16.27 15.62
CA PHE A 47 -3.76 17.68 16.02
C PHE A 47 -4.84 17.91 17.08
N ALA A 48 -5.21 16.86 17.81
CA ALA A 48 -6.23 16.97 18.84
C ALA A 48 -5.67 17.66 20.08
N ASP A 49 -6.30 18.75 20.50
CA ASP A 49 -6.00 19.44 21.77
C ASP A 49 -7.19 19.33 22.74
N GLY A 50 -6.89 19.25 24.05
CA GLY A 50 -7.89 19.10 25.12
C GLY A 50 -7.59 17.97 26.11
N ALA A 51 -8.56 17.63 26.96
CA ALA A 51 -8.47 16.45 27.84
C ALA A 51 -8.30 15.18 26.97
N ASP A 52 -7.46 14.24 27.41
CA ASP A 52 -7.08 13.04 26.65
C ASP A 52 -6.37 13.29 25.30
N ALA A 53 -5.93 14.52 25.01
CA ALA A 53 -5.15 14.85 23.81
C ALA A 53 -3.89 13.99 23.67
N ALA A 54 -3.18 13.74 24.76
CA ALA A 54 -1.98 12.88 24.74
C ALA A 54 -2.28 11.46 24.23
N VAL A 55 -3.42 10.87 24.64
CA VAL A 55 -3.85 9.53 24.20
C VAL A 55 -4.28 9.55 22.74
N ARG A 56 -5.08 10.55 22.34
CA ARG A 56 -5.56 10.70 20.96
C ARG A 56 -4.41 10.94 19.96
N ASN A 57 -3.48 11.83 20.31
CA ASN A 57 -2.31 12.13 19.49
C ASN A 57 -1.41 10.90 19.35
N SER A 58 -1.19 10.15 20.44
CA SER A 58 -0.40 8.90 20.39
C SER A 58 -1.01 7.87 19.45
N ILE A 59 -2.33 7.63 19.53
CA ILE A 59 -3.04 6.74 18.60
C ILE A 59 -2.98 7.27 17.16
N GLY A 60 -3.17 8.58 16.97
CA GLY A 60 -3.09 9.23 15.66
C GLY A 60 -1.72 9.02 14.99
N PHE A 61 -0.63 9.21 15.73
CA PHE A 61 0.72 8.97 15.24
C PHE A 61 0.96 7.51 14.86
N VAL A 62 0.46 6.56 15.66
CA VAL A 62 0.58 5.12 15.35
C VAL A 62 -0.19 4.76 14.07
N ILE A 63 -1.40 5.29 13.89
CA ILE A 63 -2.22 5.03 12.70
C ILE A 63 -1.55 5.63 11.45
N VAL A 64 -1.19 6.91 11.51
CA VAL A 64 -0.57 7.61 10.36
C VAL A 64 0.77 6.99 10.01
N GLY A 65 1.63 6.74 11.00
CA GLY A 65 2.93 6.11 10.81
C GLY A 65 2.81 4.67 10.31
N GLY A 66 1.95 3.87 10.95
CA GLY A 66 1.74 2.46 10.59
C GLY A 66 1.19 2.29 9.18
N LEU A 67 0.18 3.09 8.79
CA LEU A 67 -0.38 3.05 7.44
C LEU A 67 0.63 3.53 6.39
N SER A 68 1.36 4.62 6.67
CA SER A 68 2.34 5.15 5.73
C SER A 68 3.49 4.17 5.49
N ILE A 69 4.09 3.65 6.57
CA ILE A 69 5.18 2.67 6.50
C ILE A 69 4.68 1.36 5.90
N GLY A 70 3.50 0.87 6.33
CA GLY A 70 2.89 -0.36 5.82
C GLY A 70 2.57 -0.28 4.32
N THR A 71 2.12 0.86 3.83
CA THR A 71 1.86 1.08 2.40
C THR A 71 3.17 1.12 1.60
N ILE A 72 4.21 1.78 2.10
CA ILE A 72 5.54 1.76 1.47
C ILE A 72 6.07 0.32 1.40
N PHE A 73 6.00 -0.41 2.51
CA PHE A 73 6.37 -1.82 2.54
C PHE A 73 5.56 -2.63 1.53
N THR A 74 4.24 -2.46 1.46
CA THR A 74 3.40 -3.19 0.51
C THR A 74 3.77 -2.90 -0.95
N ILE A 75 4.04 -1.63 -1.28
CA ILE A 75 4.40 -1.20 -2.63
C ILE A 75 5.80 -1.67 -3.04
N PHE A 76 6.77 -1.76 -2.12
CA PHE A 76 8.14 -2.17 -2.43
C PHE A 76 8.39 -3.67 -2.23
N VAL A 77 7.90 -4.24 -1.12
CA VAL A 77 8.16 -5.64 -0.75
C VAL A 77 7.43 -6.61 -1.66
N ILE A 78 6.16 -6.35 -2.02
CA ILE A 78 5.42 -7.24 -2.92
C ILE A 78 6.13 -7.41 -4.28
N PRO A 79 6.51 -6.35 -5.02
CA PRO A 79 7.19 -6.53 -6.30
C PRO A 79 8.58 -7.16 -6.15
N VAL A 80 9.34 -6.84 -5.10
CA VAL A 80 10.66 -7.43 -4.86
C VAL A 80 10.57 -8.93 -4.54
N ILE A 81 9.66 -9.34 -3.67
CA ILE A 81 9.42 -10.75 -3.35
C ILE A 81 8.97 -11.49 -4.60
N TYR A 82 8.02 -10.93 -5.35
CA TYR A 82 7.49 -11.59 -6.55
C TYR A 82 8.52 -11.69 -7.68
N GLN A 83 9.41 -10.70 -7.83
CA GLN A 83 10.53 -10.75 -8.77
C GLN A 83 11.56 -11.82 -8.36
N THR A 84 11.78 -12.01 -7.05
CA THR A 84 12.73 -13.00 -6.52
C THR A 84 12.20 -14.44 -6.64
N PHE A 85 10.93 -14.66 -6.30
CA PHE A 85 10.31 -16.00 -6.35
C PHE A 85 10.02 -16.51 -7.76
N LYS A 86 10.01 -15.64 -8.77
CA LYS A 86 9.63 -16.00 -10.16
C LYS A 86 10.80 -15.84 -11.14
N LYS A 87 12.01 -15.91 -10.61
CA LYS A 87 13.25 -16.10 -11.36
C LYS A 87 13.41 -17.60 -11.65
N ASP A 88 12.53 -18.13 -12.49
CA ASP A 88 12.65 -19.42 -13.17
C ASP A 88 12.03 -19.30 -14.56
#